data_AF-A0A0C4Y3N9-F1
#
_entry.id   AF-A0A0C4Y3N9-F1
#
_cell.length_a   1.000
_cell.length_b   1.000
_cell.length_c   1.000
_cell.angle_alpha   90.00
_cell.angle_beta   90.00
_cell.angle_gamma   90.00
#
_symmetry.space_group_name_H-M   'P 1'
#
loop_
_entity.id
_entity.type
_entity.pdbx_description
1 polymer ?
#
loop_
_entity_poly.entity_id
_entity_poly.type
_entity_poly.pdbx_seq_one_letter_code
_entity_poly.pdbx_strand_id
1 'polypeptide(L)' 'AEYASIIFMSFLIISLFMGSFNYNFLLIGVFGSFFCLGFIWVRGCFPRYRYDKLMNLAWKIYLPISLFFLIFYMILIWSY' A
#
# COMPACT_ATOMS: atom_id res chain seq x y z
N ALA A 1 8.02 12.59 14.70
CA ALA A 1 8.43 11.38 13.95
C ALA A 1 7.24 10.67 13.31
N GLU A 2 6.14 10.43 14.04
CA GLU A 2 4.99 9.66 13.53
C GLU A 2 4.31 10.26 12.28
N TYR A 3 4.12 11.58 12.21
CA TYR A 3 3.54 12.20 11.01
C TYR A 3 4.49 12.19 9.82
N ALA A 4 5.79 12.34 10.08
CA ALA A 4 6.81 12.25 9.05
C ALA A 4 6.88 10.84 8.44
N SER A 5 6.71 9.79 9.26
CA SER A 5 6.65 8.42 8.74
C SER A 5 5.37 8.16 7.92
N ILE A 6 4.22 8.74 8.27
CA ILE A 6 2.99 8.62 7.46
C ILE A 6 3.19 9.26 6.07
N ILE A 7 3.74 10.47 6.02
CA ILE A 7 4.01 11.17 4.75
C ILE A 7 5.03 10.38 3.93
N PHE A 8 6.11 9.91 4.55
CA PHE A 8 7.15 9.14 3.86
C PHE A 8 6.59 7.83 3.27
N MET A 9 5.81 7.08 4.04
CA MET A 9 5.20 5.82 3.55
C MET A 9 4.20 6.08 2.42
N SER A 10 3.43 7.18 2.47
CA SER A 10 2.52 7.54 1.39
C SER A 10 3.26 7.83 0.06
N PHE A 11 4.41 8.48 0.14
CA PHE A 11 5.25 8.77 -1.03
C PHE A 11 5.86 7.49 -1.61
N LEU A 12 6.32 6.57 -0.76
CA LEU A 12 6.82 5.26 -1.19
C LEU A 12 5.77 4.41 -1.90
N ILE A 13 4.51 4.43 -1.44
CA ILE A 13 3.43 3.68 -2.09
C ILE A 13 3.20 4.18 -3.52
N ILE A 14 3.21 5.49 -3.73
CA ILE A 14 2.97 6.07 -5.06
C ILE A 14 4.13 5.80 -5.99
N SER A 15 5.37 5.90 -5.51
CA SER A 15 6.53 5.67 -6.36
C SER A 15 6.63 4.22 -6.83
N LEU A 16 6.28 3.26 -5.96
CA LEU A 16 6.31 1.82 -6.26
C LEU A 16 5.13 1.34 -7.11
N PHE A 17 3.90 1.77 -6.80
CA PHE A 17 2.69 1.21 -7.44
C PHE A 17 2.12 2.05 -8.59
N MET A 18 2.15 3.37 -8.48
CA MET A 18 1.51 4.25 -9.48
C MET A 18 2.47 4.60 -10.63
N GLY A 19 3.76 4.22 -10.54
CA GLY A 19 4.74 4.38 -11.60
C GLY A 19 5.32 5.80 -11.69
N SER A 20 6.29 6.14 -10.84
CA SER A 20 6.88 7.49 -10.75
C SER A 20 7.49 8.03 -12.05
N PHE A 21 7.91 7.16 -12.98
CA PHE A 21 8.80 7.54 -14.07
C PHE A 21 8.15 8.35 -15.19
N ASN A 22 6.82 8.25 -15.36
CA ASN A 22 6.11 8.93 -16.45
C ASN A 22 5.34 10.18 -16.02
N TYR A 23 5.19 10.44 -14.71
CA TYR A 23 4.39 11.57 -14.22
C TYR A 23 5.27 12.74 -13.80
N ASN A 24 4.79 13.95 -14.09
CA ASN A 24 5.39 15.17 -13.56
C ASN A 24 5.46 15.12 -12.02
N PHE A 25 6.51 15.70 -11.44
CA PHE A 25 6.70 15.79 -9.98
C PHE A 25 5.47 16.37 -9.25
N LEU A 26 4.76 17.31 -9.87
CA LEU A 26 3.51 17.87 -9.38
C LEU A 26 2.37 16.84 -9.25
N LEU A 27 2.22 15.93 -10.22
CA LEU A 27 1.22 14.86 -10.16
C LEU A 27 1.50 13.89 -9.02
N ILE A 28 2.77 13.54 -8.80
CA ILE A 28 3.19 12.70 -7.68
C ILE A 28 2.84 13.38 -6.34
N GLY A 29 3.06 14.70 -6.22
CA GLY A 29 2.68 15.46 -5.02
C GLY A 29 1.16 15.49 -4.77
N VAL A 30 0.35 15.66 -5.81
CA VAL A 30 -1.12 15.65 -5.71
C VAL A 30 -1.62 14.26 -5.28
N PHE A 31 -1.15 13.19 -5.92
CA PHE A 31 -1.50 11.83 -5.48
C PHE A 31 -1.01 11.54 -4.06
N GLY A 32 0.18 12.06 -3.69
CA GLY A 32 0.73 12.01 -2.33
C GLY A 32 -0.22 12.55 -1.29
N SER A 33 -0.75 13.74 -1.55
CA SER A 33 -1.72 14.39 -0.66
C SER A 33 -3.04 13.61 -0.57
N PHE A 34 -3.50 13.02 -1.68
CA PHE A 34 -4.72 12.20 -1.68
C PHE A 34 -4.56 10.94 -0.83
N PHE A 35 -3.44 10.22 -0.94
CA PHE A 35 -3.16 9.07 -0.09
C PHE A 35 -3.02 9.44 1.38
N CYS A 36 -2.37 10.58 1.69
CA CYS A 36 -2.32 11.10 3.06
C CYS A 36 -3.73 11.36 3.64
N LEU A 37 -4.62 11.98 2.86
CA LEU A 37 -6.02 12.17 3.26
C LEU A 37 -6.74 10.84 3.48
N GLY A 38 -6.48 9.83 2.64
CA GLY A 38 -6.96 8.47 2.84
C GLY A 38 -6.52 7.87 4.17
N PHE A 39 -5.23 7.99 4.53
CA PHE A 39 -4.72 7.50 5.83
C PHE A 39 -5.38 8.19 7.03
N ILE A 40 -5.63 9.50 6.92
CA ILE A 40 -6.30 10.28 7.96
C ILE A 40 -7.77 9.83 8.07
N TRP A 41 -8.45 9.63 6.95
CA TRP A 41 -9.83 9.18 6.92
C TRP A 41 -9.99 7.76 7.49
N VAL A 42 -9.14 6.81 7.09
CA VAL A 42 -9.16 5.43 7.62
C VAL A 42 -8.97 5.43 9.13
N ARG A 43 -8.12 6.30 9.69
CA ARG A 43 -7.97 6.43 11.15
C ARG A 43 -9.25 6.92 11.85
N GLY A 44 -10.07 7.73 11.18
CA GLY A 44 -11.33 8.23 11.72
C GLY A 44 -12.50 7.26 11.59
N CYS A 45 -12.52 6.42 10.55
CA CYS A 45 -13.65 5.52 10.27
C CYS A 45 -13.60 4.17 10.98
N PHE A 46 -12.40 3.64 11.27
CA PHE A 46 -12.28 2.29 11.79
C PHE A 46 -12.08 2.25 13.32
N PRO A 47 -12.86 1.43 14.05
CA PRO A 47 -12.60 1.20 15.48
C PRO A 47 -11.28 0.43 15.66
N ARG A 48 -10.61 0.66 16.79
CA ARG A 48 -9.29 0.06 17.08
C ARG A 48 -9.40 -1.48 17.05
N TYR A 49 -8.69 -2.12 16.13
CA TYR A 49 -8.58 -3.58 16.08
C TYR A 49 -7.53 -4.09 17.08
N ARG A 50 -7.84 -5.20 17.77
CA ARG A 50 -6.90 -5.89 18.67
C ARG A 50 -5.82 -6.63 17.88
N TYR A 51 -4.60 -6.69 18.43
CA TYR A 51 -3.43 -7.31 17.80
C TYR A 51 -3.68 -8.73 17.27
N ASP A 52 -4.41 -9.59 17.99
CA ASP A 52 -4.64 -10.97 17.55
C ASP A 52 -5.45 -11.06 16.25
N LYS A 53 -6.40 -10.15 16.05
CA LYS A 53 -7.22 -10.13 14.84
C LYS A 53 -6.39 -9.61 13.66
N LEU A 54 -5.54 -8.62 13.89
CA LEU A 54 -4.62 -8.08 12.87
C LEU A 54 -3.59 -9.13 12.45
N MET A 55 -3.01 -9.85 13.42
CA MET A 55 -2.04 -10.91 13.14
C MET A 55 -2.69 -12.06 12.35
N ASN A 56 -3.89 -12.49 12.75
CA ASN A 56 -4.63 -13.49 11.97
C ASN A 56 -4.92 -13.02 10.54
N LEU A 57 -5.24 -11.73 10.33
CA LEU A 57 -5.46 -11.16 9.00
C LEU A 57 -4.18 -11.21 8.14
N ALA A 58 -3.04 -10.82 8.72
CA ALA A 58 -1.74 -10.84 8.04
C ALA A 58 -1.32 -12.26 7.64
N TRP A 59 -1.34 -13.19 8.58
CA TRP A 59 -0.80 -14.53 8.37
C TRP A 59 -1.72 -15.46 7.60
N LYS A 60 -3.05 -15.35 7.80
CA LYS A 60 -4.00 -16.27 7.13
C LYS A 60 -4.48 -15.78 5.78
N ILE A 61 -4.46 -14.46 5.53
CA ILE A 61 -5.06 -13.89 4.31
C ILE A 61 -4.01 -13.16 3.47
N TYR A 62 -3.28 -12.19 4.03
CA TYR A 62 -2.35 -11.38 3.22
C TYR A 62 -1.08 -12.14 2.78
N LEU A 63 -0.56 -13.04 3.61
CA LEU A 63 0.60 -13.84 3.26
C LEU A 63 0.31 -14.82 2.10
N PRO A 64 -0.70 -15.70 2.18
CA PRO A 64 -0.97 -16.64 1.09
C PRO A 64 -1.42 -15.93 -0.20
N ILE A 65 -2.16 -14.81 -0.11
CA ILE A 65 -2.59 -14.08 -1.32
C ILE A 65 -1.40 -13.47 -2.07
N SER A 66 -0.43 -12.88 -1.35
CA SER A 66 0.74 -12.26 -1.98
C SER A 66 1.66 -13.29 -2.62
N LEU A 67 1.85 -14.46 -1.99
CA LEU A 67 2.57 -15.59 -2.55
C LEU A 67 1.88 -16.16 -3.80
N PHE A 68 0.54 -16.26 -3.79
CA PHE A 68 -0.23 -16.71 -4.95
C PHE A 68 -0.06 -15.76 -6.14
N PHE A 69 -0.16 -14.44 -5.92
CA PHE A 69 0.07 -13.45 -6.97
C PHE A 69 1.49 -13.55 -7.54
N LEU A 70 2.51 -13.73 -6.69
CA LEU A 70 3.90 -13.87 -7.15
C LEU A 70 4.06 -15.05 -8.10
N ILE A 71 3.56 -16.23 -7.73
CA ILE A 71 3.63 -17.43 -8.58
C ILE A 71 2.82 -17.23 -9.86
N PHE A 72 1.63 -16.64 -9.77
CA PHE A 72 0.78 -16.36 -10.93
C PHE A 72 1.47 -15.47 -11.96
N TYR A 73 2.11 -14.37 -11.52
CA TYR A 73 2.85 -13.50 -12.43
C TYR A 73 4.06 -14.19 -13.05
N MET A 74 4.78 -15.02 -12.30
CA MET A 74 5.92 -15.79 -12.85
C MET A 74 5.47 -16.76 -13.95
N ILE A 75 4.35 -17.45 -13.76
CA ILE A 75 3.78 -18.36 -14.78
C ILE A 75 3.34 -17.57 -16.01
N LEU A 76 2.65 -16.46 -15.82
CA LEU A 76 2.17 -15.63 -16.92
C LEU A 76 3.32 -15.10 -17.78
N ILE A 77 4.40 -14.66 -17.14
CA ILE A 77 5.64 -14.26 -17.83
C ILE A 77 6.27 -15.42 -18.59
N TRP A 78 6.30 -16.63 -18.01
CA TRP A 78 6.88 -17.80 -18.69
C TRP A 78 6.03 -18.30 -19.86
N SER A 79 4.72 -18.05 -19.86
CA SER A 79 3.80 -18.44 -20.92
C SER A 79 3.76 -17.51 -22.13
N TYR A 80 4.32 -16.31 -22.00
CA TYR A 80 4.44 -15.29 -23.05
C TYR A 80 5.82 -15.35 -23.72
#